data_AF-H2Y060-F1
#
_entry.id   AF-H2Y060-F1
#
_cell.length_a   1.000
_cell.length_b   1.000
_cell.length_c   1.000
_cell.angle_alpha   90.00
_cell.angle_beta   90.00
_cell.angle_gamma   90.00
#
_symmetry.space_group_name_H-M   'P 1'
#
loop_
_entity.id
_entity.type
_entity.pdbx_description
1 polymer ?
#
loop_
_entity_poly.entity_id
_entity_poly.type
_entity_poly.pdbx_seq_one_letter_code
_entity_poly.pdbx_strand_id
1 'polypeptide(L)'
;MDQQQQQQSTSSSGNTAGEWAKQCEDGLNNQINLELYASYVYMAMGHYFDRDDVALKNVSKFFKECSEEEREHANKMVEFHNRRGGNTTYFPIKSPGPFGPDNFNTIKAMKCALALEVNVNKSLLALHETANGDPEFQDFIEANYLHEQVEAIKQLKDYITNLELVGTGLGEYMFDKHFKSS
;
A
#
# COMPACT_ATOMS: atom_id res chain seq x y z
N MET A 1 40.75 43.97 -4.98
CA MET A 1 40.30 43.13 -3.86
C MET A 1 38.79 43.04 -3.96
N ASP A 2 38.31 42.17 -4.84
CA ASP A 2 36.87 41.91 -4.99
C ASP A 2 36.59 40.57 -4.32
N GLN A 3 36.05 40.62 -3.10
CA GLN A 3 35.56 39.43 -2.41
C GLN A 3 34.11 39.20 -2.85
N GLN A 4 33.92 38.03 -3.44
CA GLN A 4 32.65 37.40 -3.76
C GLN A 4 31.71 37.43 -2.55
N GLN A 5 30.52 37.99 -2.72
CA GLN A 5 29.40 37.71 -1.83
C GLN A 5 28.95 36.27 -2.07
N GLN A 6 29.27 35.39 -1.13
CA GLN A 6 28.58 34.11 -0.95
C GLN A 6 27.12 34.41 -0.58
N GLN A 7 26.20 34.08 -1.48
CA GLN A 7 24.81 33.87 -1.11
C GLN A 7 24.75 32.62 -0.24
N GLN A 8 24.69 32.83 1.08
CA GLN A 8 24.16 31.83 2.00
C GLN A 8 22.68 31.65 1.67
N SER A 9 22.34 30.49 1.11
CA SER A 9 20.95 30.06 0.96
C SER A 9 20.36 29.87 2.36
N THR A 10 19.61 30.86 2.82
CA THR A 10 18.81 30.77 4.04
C THR A 10 17.75 29.71 3.85
N SER A 11 17.70 28.76 4.77
CA SER A 11 16.66 27.77 4.95
C SER A 11 15.28 28.43 4.99
N SER A 12 14.47 28.30 3.93
CA SER A 12 13.06 28.65 3.99
C SER A 12 12.32 27.52 4.68
N SER A 13 11.88 27.79 5.91
CA SER A 13 10.84 27.04 6.59
C SER A 13 9.51 27.42 5.95
N GLY A 14 9.24 26.85 4.77
CA GLY A 14 8.08 27.17 3.93
C GLY A 14 6.86 26.34 4.29
N ASN A 15 6.26 26.59 5.46
CA ASN A 15 4.96 26.02 5.83
C ASN A 15 3.81 26.86 5.21
N THR A 16 3.86 27.05 3.89
CA THR A 16 2.84 27.76 3.11
C THR A 16 2.37 26.86 2.00
N ALA A 17 1.05 26.71 1.85
CA ALA A 17 0.42 26.14 0.66
C ALA A 17 1.02 26.83 -0.59
N GLY A 18 1.92 26.13 -1.30
CA GLY A 18 2.70 26.67 -2.41
C GLY A 18 4.15 26.20 -2.49
N GLU A 19 4.81 25.87 -1.38
CA GLU A 19 6.18 25.31 -1.39
C GLU A 19 6.13 23.79 -1.15
N TRP A 20 5.82 23.04 -2.22
CA TRP A 20 5.84 21.58 -2.23
C TRP A 20 7.20 21.12 -2.76
N ALA A 21 8.05 20.58 -1.88
CA ALA A 21 9.38 20.15 -2.28
C ALA A 21 9.29 19.09 -3.37
N LYS A 22 10.07 19.24 -4.45
CA LYS A 22 9.99 18.35 -5.61
C LYS A 22 10.14 16.87 -5.26
N GLN A 23 11.00 16.57 -4.27
CA GLN A 23 11.20 15.22 -3.76
C GLN A 23 9.96 14.66 -3.05
N CYS A 24 9.23 15.48 -2.28
CA CYS A 24 7.95 15.10 -1.68
C CYS A 24 6.88 14.87 -2.75
N GLU A 25 6.85 15.71 -3.80
CA GLU A 25 5.93 15.54 -4.93
C GLU A 25 6.13 14.21 -5.65
N ASP A 26 7.37 13.96 -6.06
CA ASP A 26 7.72 12.76 -6.82
C ASP A 26 7.57 11.52 -5.93
N GLY A 27 7.91 11.62 -4.64
CA GLY A 27 7.68 10.58 -3.64
C GLY A 27 6.21 10.21 -3.49
N LEU A 28 5.32 11.21 -3.36
CA LEU A 28 3.88 10.96 -3.24
C LEU A 28 3.29 10.37 -4.53
N ASN A 29 3.74 10.83 -5.70
CA ASN A 29 3.34 10.25 -6.99
C ASN A 29 3.77 8.78 -7.12
N ASN A 30 4.96 8.43 -6.66
CA ASN A 30 5.43 7.04 -6.64
C ASN A 30 4.61 6.19 -5.67
N GLN A 31 4.26 6.72 -4.49
CA GLN A 31 3.43 6.02 -3.51
C GLN A 31 2.00 5.80 -4.04
N ILE A 32 1.37 6.80 -4.65
CA ILE A 32 0.06 6.67 -5.31
C ILE A 32 0.07 5.49 -6.30
N ASN A 33 1.11 5.39 -7.12
CA ASN A 33 1.22 4.28 -8.06
C ASN A 33 1.47 2.93 -7.39
N LEU A 34 2.16 2.90 -6.25
CA LEU A 34 2.34 1.68 -5.48
C LEU A 34 1.01 1.18 -4.87
N GLU A 35 0.18 2.07 -4.33
CA GLU A 35 -1.16 1.70 -3.83
C GLU A 35 -2.08 1.24 -4.97
N LEU A 36 -2.04 1.90 -6.13
CA LEU A 36 -2.76 1.43 -7.32
C LEU A 36 -2.29 0.05 -7.80
N TYR A 37 -0.99 -0.23 -7.71
CA TYR A 37 -0.45 -1.56 -7.99
C TYR A 37 -0.92 -2.59 -6.95
N ALA A 38 -0.92 -2.24 -5.66
CA ALA A 38 -1.43 -3.10 -4.60
C ALA A 38 -2.91 -3.42 -4.80
N SER A 39 -3.73 -2.41 -5.11
CA SER A 39 -5.13 -2.58 -5.50
C SER A 39 -5.30 -3.55 -6.68
N TYR A 40 -4.45 -3.45 -7.71
CA TYR A 40 -4.51 -4.34 -8.86
C TYR A 40 -4.12 -5.79 -8.53
N VAL A 41 -3.10 -5.97 -7.68
CA VAL A 41 -2.69 -7.29 -7.16
C VAL A 41 -3.84 -7.94 -6.39
N TYR A 42 -4.45 -7.20 -5.47
CA TYR A 42 -5.56 -7.70 -4.67
C TYR A 42 -6.81 -8.02 -5.52
N MET A 43 -7.11 -7.20 -6.53
CA MET A 43 -8.21 -7.49 -7.47
C MET A 43 -7.97 -8.84 -8.16
N ALA A 44 -6.75 -9.08 -8.64
CA ALA A 44 -6.41 -10.31 -9.33
C ALA A 44 -6.43 -11.54 -8.40
N MET A 45 -5.97 -11.40 -7.15
CA MET A 45 -6.12 -12.45 -6.12
C MET A 45 -7.59 -12.74 -5.82
N GLY A 46 -8.40 -11.70 -5.62
CA GLY A 46 -9.83 -11.82 -5.36
C GLY A 46 -10.57 -12.58 -6.47
N HIS A 47 -10.26 -12.30 -7.73
CA HIS A 47 -10.82 -13.03 -8.86
C HIS A 47 -10.28 -14.46 -9.00
N TYR A 48 -9.03 -14.73 -8.61
CA TYR A 48 -8.50 -16.09 -8.59
C TYR A 48 -9.31 -17.00 -7.64
N PHE A 49 -9.58 -16.53 -6.42
CA PHE A 49 -10.34 -17.32 -5.43
C PHE A 49 -11.83 -17.46 -5.74
N ASP A 50 -12.35 -16.64 -6.66
CA ASP A 50 -13.75 -16.66 -7.13
C ASP A 50 -14.00 -17.67 -8.25
N ARG A 51 -12.95 -18.24 -8.84
CA ARG A 51 -13.08 -19.27 -9.89
C ARG A 51 -13.85 -20.48 -9.38
N ASP A 52 -14.61 -21.13 -10.26
CA ASP A 52 -15.40 -22.32 -9.93
C ASP A 52 -14.53 -23.51 -9.48
N ASP A 53 -13.29 -23.59 -9.96
CA ASP A 53 -12.31 -24.62 -9.60
C ASP A 53 -11.46 -24.30 -8.35
N VAL A 54 -11.69 -23.15 -7.70
CA VAL A 54 -11.08 -22.76 -6.42
C VAL A 54 -12.14 -22.57 -5.34
N ALA A 55 -13.19 -21.78 -5.61
CA ALA A 55 -14.42 -21.64 -4.85
C ALA A 55 -14.28 -21.25 -3.35
N LEU A 56 -13.29 -20.43 -2.99
CA LEU A 56 -13.09 -19.91 -1.63
C LEU A 56 -13.66 -18.48 -1.51
N LYS A 57 -14.99 -18.41 -1.33
CA LYS A 57 -15.77 -17.17 -1.47
C LYS A 57 -15.40 -16.09 -0.44
N ASN A 58 -15.09 -16.46 0.80
CA ASN A 58 -14.78 -15.47 1.83
C ASN A 58 -13.34 -14.96 1.65
N VAL A 59 -12.41 -15.83 1.21
CA VAL A 59 -11.06 -15.40 0.82
C VAL A 59 -11.12 -14.47 -0.42
N SER A 60 -11.96 -14.79 -1.40
CA SER A 60 -12.22 -13.92 -2.56
C SER A 60 -12.75 -12.55 -2.13
N LYS A 61 -13.76 -12.53 -1.25
CA LYS A 61 -14.36 -11.30 -0.71
C LYS A 61 -13.32 -10.43 -0.01
N PHE A 62 -12.52 -11.02 0.88
CA PHE A 62 -11.43 -10.32 1.58
C PHE A 62 -10.47 -9.62 0.62
N PHE A 63 -9.93 -10.33 -0.38
CA PHE A 63 -9.01 -9.70 -1.33
C PHE A 63 -9.68 -8.66 -2.23
N LYS A 64 -10.98 -8.81 -2.55
CA LYS A 64 -11.74 -7.77 -3.24
C LYS A 64 -11.89 -6.52 -2.37
N GLU A 65 -12.14 -6.66 -1.07
CA GLU A 65 -12.21 -5.55 -0.12
C GLU A 65 -10.85 -4.86 0.04
N CYS A 66 -9.75 -5.61 0.19
CA CYS A 66 -8.40 -5.02 0.19
C CYS A 66 -8.12 -4.25 -1.11
N SER A 67 -8.58 -4.74 -2.27
CA SER A 67 -8.42 -4.02 -3.54
C SER A 67 -9.14 -2.67 -3.55
N GLU A 68 -10.32 -2.60 -2.94
CA GLU A 68 -11.09 -1.36 -2.80
C GLU A 68 -10.39 -0.40 -1.83
N GLU A 69 -9.95 -0.89 -0.68
CA GLU A 69 -9.21 -0.14 0.34
C GLU A 69 -7.92 0.47 -0.21
N GLU A 70 -7.08 -0.28 -0.92
CA GLU A 70 -5.85 0.27 -1.51
C GLU A 70 -6.11 1.33 -2.59
N ARG A 71 -7.25 1.22 -3.28
CA ARG A 71 -7.67 2.27 -4.22
C ARG A 71 -8.10 3.53 -3.48
N GLU A 72 -8.74 3.39 -2.32
CA GLU A 72 -9.08 4.51 -1.44
C GLU A 72 -7.83 5.17 -0.86
N HIS A 73 -6.80 4.40 -0.47
CA HIS A 73 -5.49 4.93 -0.08
C HIS A 73 -4.89 5.81 -1.19
N ALA A 74 -4.85 5.30 -2.43
CA ALA A 74 -4.37 6.06 -3.57
C ALA A 74 -5.16 7.37 -3.78
N ASN A 75 -6.49 7.32 -3.72
CA ASN A 75 -7.35 8.49 -3.89
C ASN A 75 -7.12 9.53 -2.78
N LYS A 76 -7.00 9.10 -1.53
CA LYS A 76 -6.73 9.97 -0.38
C LYS A 76 -5.38 10.68 -0.51
N MET A 77 -4.37 10.00 -1.04
CA MET A 77 -3.08 10.62 -1.39
C MET A 77 -3.22 11.64 -2.52
N VAL A 78 -3.99 11.35 -3.58
CA VAL A 78 -4.26 12.31 -4.68
C VAL A 78 -4.96 13.56 -4.14
N GLU A 79 -5.96 13.41 -3.26
CA GLU A 79 -6.66 14.53 -2.63
C GLU A 79 -5.73 15.38 -1.76
N PHE A 80 -4.83 14.75 -1.00
CA PHE A 80 -3.79 15.47 -0.25
C PHE A 80 -2.83 16.20 -1.20
N HIS A 81 -2.36 15.53 -2.25
CA HIS A 81 -1.47 16.09 -3.26
C HIS A 81 -2.05 17.36 -3.89
N ASN A 82 -3.32 17.31 -4.28
CA ASN A 82 -4.06 18.45 -4.83
C ASN A 82 -4.22 19.59 -3.81
N ARG A 83 -4.48 19.29 -2.52
CA ARG A 83 -4.58 20.30 -1.46
C ARG A 83 -3.26 21.04 -1.23
N ARG A 84 -2.13 20.36 -1.41
CA ARG A 84 -0.77 20.93 -1.30
C ARG A 84 -0.34 21.70 -2.55
N GLY A 85 -1.13 21.68 -3.62
CA GLY A 85 -0.83 22.34 -4.89
C GLY A 85 0.12 21.56 -5.80
N GLY A 86 0.35 20.28 -5.52
CA GLY A 86 1.14 19.39 -6.38
C GLY A 86 0.34 18.89 -7.59
N ASN A 87 1.02 18.25 -8.54
CA ASN A 87 0.38 17.60 -9.69
C ASN A 87 0.57 16.08 -9.69
N THR A 88 -0.57 15.36 -9.73
CA THR A 88 -0.53 13.91 -9.84
C THR A 88 -0.01 13.46 -11.21
N THR A 89 1.03 12.64 -11.19
CA THR A 89 1.55 11.96 -12.37
C THR A 89 1.26 10.47 -12.27
N TYR A 90 0.47 9.94 -13.21
CA TYR A 90 0.15 8.51 -13.26
C TYR A 90 1.18 7.75 -14.07
N PHE A 91 1.63 6.60 -13.54
CA PHE A 91 2.56 5.71 -14.21
C PHE A 91 1.86 4.42 -14.69
N PRO A 92 2.49 3.64 -15.58
CA PRO A 92 1.99 2.32 -15.93
C PRO A 92 1.92 1.42 -14.69
N ILE A 93 0.74 0.88 -14.40
CA ILE A 93 0.56 -0.13 -13.36
C ILE A 93 1.04 -1.47 -13.92
N LYS A 94 2.05 -2.06 -13.28
CA LYS A 94 2.60 -3.35 -13.69
C LYS A 94 1.53 -4.44 -13.58
N SER A 95 1.55 -5.38 -14.52
CA SER A 95 0.75 -6.59 -14.39
C SER A 95 1.12 -7.31 -13.08
N PRO A 96 0.14 -7.76 -12.28
CA PRO A 96 0.41 -8.31 -10.95
C PRO A 96 1.03 -9.71 -10.98
N GLY A 97 1.40 -10.21 -12.17
CA GLY A 97 2.02 -11.51 -12.40
C GLY A 97 0.99 -12.64 -12.50
N PRO A 98 1.40 -13.86 -12.90
CA PRO A 98 0.49 -14.98 -13.00
C PRO A 98 0.11 -15.49 -11.60
N PHE A 99 -1.12 -15.22 -11.16
CA PHE A 99 -1.75 -15.98 -10.08
C PHE A 99 -2.32 -17.27 -10.66
N GLY A 100 -1.52 -18.36 -10.65
CA GLY A 100 -1.90 -19.72 -11.07
C GLY A 100 -0.82 -20.44 -11.89
N PRO A 101 -1.00 -21.71 -12.31
CA PRO A 101 -1.85 -22.77 -11.75
C PRO A 101 -1.09 -23.75 -10.83
N ASP A 102 0.24 -23.72 -10.78
CA ASP A 102 1.00 -24.71 -10.03
C ASP A 102 1.12 -24.31 -8.55
N ASN A 103 0.33 -24.98 -7.71
CA ASN A 103 0.37 -24.91 -6.25
C ASN A 103 -0.01 -23.54 -5.64
N PHE A 104 -0.73 -22.64 -6.33
CA PHE A 104 -1.24 -21.42 -5.68
C PHE A 104 -2.45 -21.75 -4.79
N ASN A 105 -2.44 -21.27 -3.55
CA ASN A 105 -3.46 -21.54 -2.54
C ASN A 105 -3.51 -20.38 -1.52
N THR A 106 -4.42 -20.44 -0.55
CA THR A 106 -4.68 -19.35 0.41
C THR A 106 -3.42 -18.95 1.17
N ILE A 107 -2.62 -19.91 1.65
CA ILE A 107 -1.39 -19.57 2.38
C ILE A 107 -0.37 -18.86 1.49
N LYS A 108 -0.23 -19.24 0.21
CA LYS A 108 0.65 -18.51 -0.71
C LYS A 108 0.12 -17.12 -1.01
N ALA A 109 -1.19 -16.97 -1.21
CA ALA A 109 -1.79 -15.66 -1.42
C ALA A 109 -1.58 -14.73 -0.21
N MET A 110 -1.79 -15.22 1.02
CA MET A 110 -1.55 -14.45 2.24
C MET A 110 -0.07 -14.08 2.42
N LYS A 111 0.87 -14.96 2.04
CA LYS A 111 2.31 -14.65 2.04
C LYS A 111 2.69 -13.61 0.98
N CYS A 112 2.06 -13.65 -0.19
CA CYS A 112 2.22 -12.62 -1.22
C CYS A 112 1.66 -11.27 -0.75
N ALA A 113 0.47 -11.26 -0.15
CA ALA A 113 -0.14 -10.07 0.47
C ALA A 113 0.76 -9.49 1.56
N LEU A 114 1.28 -10.32 2.47
CA LEU A 114 2.20 -9.87 3.51
C LEU A 114 3.47 -9.24 2.93
N ALA A 115 4.05 -9.83 1.88
CA ALA A 115 5.22 -9.28 1.22
C ALA A 115 4.93 -7.92 0.55
N LEU A 116 3.73 -7.79 -0.04
CA LEU A 116 3.24 -6.53 -0.60
C LEU A 116 3.08 -5.47 0.49
N GLU A 117 2.38 -5.76 1.59
CA GLU A 117 2.20 -4.80 2.69
C GLU A 117 3.52 -4.37 3.34
N VAL A 118 4.45 -5.30 3.53
CA VAL A 118 5.79 -4.96 4.03
C VAL A 118 6.52 -4.03 3.06
N ASN A 119 6.31 -4.18 1.75
CA ASN A 119 6.89 -3.28 0.76
C ASN A 119 6.22 -1.90 0.75
N VAL A 120 4.88 -1.85 0.82
CA VAL A 120 4.12 -0.59 0.93
C VAL A 120 4.54 0.18 2.18
N ASN A 121 4.56 -0.49 3.34
CA ASN A 121 4.99 0.13 4.60
C ASN A 121 6.43 0.65 4.54
N LYS A 122 7.37 -0.10 3.96
CA LYS A 122 8.75 0.39 3.76
C LYS A 122 8.79 1.65 2.89
N SER A 123 7.96 1.69 1.84
CA SER A 123 7.86 2.85 0.95
C SER A 123 7.27 4.06 1.69
N LEU A 124 6.23 3.86 2.51
CA LEU A 124 5.66 4.92 3.37
C LEU A 124 6.66 5.47 4.38
N LEU A 125 7.46 4.61 5.01
CA LEU A 125 8.52 5.06 5.94
C LEU A 125 9.60 5.86 5.20
N ALA A 126 9.96 5.48 3.98
CA ALA A 126 10.90 6.25 3.17
C ALA A 126 10.30 7.59 2.70
N LEU A 127 8.99 7.61 2.40
CA LEU A 127 8.26 8.83 2.07
C LEU A 127 8.17 9.78 3.27
N HIS A 128 7.95 9.23 4.47
CA HIS A 128 7.93 9.98 5.73
C HIS A 128 9.28 10.63 6.03
N GLU A 129 10.40 9.91 5.80
CA GLU A 129 11.74 10.49 5.90
C GLU A 129 11.98 11.58 4.84
N THR A 130 11.47 11.38 3.62
CA THR A 130 11.55 12.41 2.55
C THR A 130 10.77 13.67 2.93
N ALA A 131 9.70 13.52 3.70
CA ALA A 131 8.90 14.62 4.24
C ALA A 131 9.55 15.33 5.43
N ASN A 132 10.80 15.02 5.81
CA ASN A 132 11.49 15.71 6.89
C ASN A 132 11.62 17.21 6.59
N GLY A 133 11.14 18.05 7.52
CA GLY A 133 11.00 19.50 7.31
C GLY A 133 9.64 19.93 6.78
N ASP A 134 8.71 18.99 6.53
CA ASP A 134 7.31 19.21 6.18
C ASP A 134 6.39 18.52 7.21
N PRO A 135 6.11 19.18 8.35
CA PRO A 135 5.36 18.55 9.44
C PRO A 135 3.94 18.13 9.07
N GLU A 136 3.28 18.87 8.17
CA GLU A 136 1.93 18.52 7.71
C GLU A 136 1.95 17.24 6.85
N PHE A 137 2.96 17.08 5.99
CA PHE A 137 3.07 15.85 5.20
C PHE A 137 3.46 14.65 6.07
N GLN A 138 4.34 14.83 7.05
CA GLN A 138 4.65 13.77 8.03
C GLN A 138 3.41 13.36 8.83
N ASP A 139 2.67 14.32 9.38
CA ASP A 139 1.42 14.07 10.11
C ASP A 139 0.38 13.35 9.22
N PHE A 140 0.24 13.78 7.96
CA PHE A 140 -0.65 13.09 7.02
C PHE A 140 -0.26 11.62 6.82
N ILE A 141 1.03 11.31 6.66
CA ILE A 141 1.50 9.93 6.47
C ILE A 141 1.28 9.09 7.74
N GLU A 142 1.62 9.65 8.91
CA GLU A 142 1.48 8.98 10.21
C GLU A 142 0.01 8.67 10.54
N ALA A 143 -0.86 9.69 10.46
CA ALA A 143 -2.25 9.60 10.90
C ALA A 143 -3.13 8.74 10.00
N ASN A 144 -2.77 8.57 8.74
CA ASN A 144 -3.62 7.93 7.73
C ASN A 144 -3.08 6.62 7.18
N TYR A 145 -1.83 6.23 7.45
CA TYR A 145 -1.26 5.02 6.82
C TYR A 145 -0.34 4.23 7.75
N LEU A 146 0.56 4.85 8.51
CA LEU A 146 1.57 4.08 9.26
C LEU A 146 0.97 3.17 10.34
N HIS A 147 -0.08 3.62 11.03
CA HIS A 147 -0.77 2.80 12.01
C HIS A 147 -1.53 1.64 11.34
N GLU A 148 -2.32 1.97 10.32
CA GLU A 148 -3.12 1.00 9.54
C GLU A 148 -2.22 -0.11 8.97
N GLN A 149 -1.04 0.24 8.44
CA GLN A 149 -0.10 -0.75 7.91
C GLN A 149 0.50 -1.68 8.96
N VAL A 150 0.68 -1.23 10.19
CA VAL A 150 1.10 -2.13 11.28
C VAL A 150 0.00 -3.13 11.61
N GLU A 151 -1.27 -2.68 11.62
CA GLU A 151 -2.43 -3.53 11.87
C GLU A 151 -2.64 -4.55 10.75
N ALA A 152 -2.60 -4.12 9.48
CA ALA A 152 -2.72 -4.98 8.30
C ALA A 152 -1.63 -6.07 8.27
N ILE A 153 -0.37 -5.69 8.49
CA ILE A 153 0.76 -6.64 8.55
C ILE A 153 0.55 -7.68 9.67
N LYS A 154 0.06 -7.25 10.84
CA LYS A 154 -0.22 -8.16 11.94
C LYS A 154 -1.35 -9.11 11.56
N GLN A 155 -2.45 -8.58 11.02
CA GLN A 155 -3.62 -9.37 10.63
C GLN A 155 -3.25 -10.48 9.62
N LEU A 156 -2.45 -10.15 8.61
CA LEU A 156 -1.94 -11.12 7.64
C LEU A 156 -1.05 -12.20 8.29
N LYS A 157 -0.21 -11.84 9.25
CA LYS A 157 0.61 -12.82 10.00
C LYS A 157 -0.24 -13.77 10.84
N ASP A 158 -1.32 -13.29 11.44
CA ASP A 158 -2.27 -14.13 12.17
C ASP A 158 -2.95 -15.12 11.22
N TYR A 159 -3.39 -14.68 10.04
CA TYR A 159 -3.98 -15.55 9.03
C TYR A 159 -3.01 -16.61 8.53
N ILE A 160 -1.76 -16.23 8.26
CA ILE A 160 -0.71 -17.19 7.87
C ILE A 160 -0.51 -18.23 8.98
N THR A 161 -0.41 -17.81 10.24
CA THR A 161 -0.25 -18.72 11.38
C THR A 161 -1.42 -19.71 11.46
N ASN A 162 -2.65 -19.24 11.33
CA ASN A 162 -3.84 -20.09 11.34
C ASN A 162 -3.87 -21.07 10.16
N LEU A 163 -3.50 -20.63 8.96
CA LEU A 163 -3.41 -21.47 7.76
C LEU A 163 -2.34 -22.56 7.90
N GLU A 164 -1.21 -22.25 8.52
CA GLU A 164 -0.16 -23.23 8.82
C GLU A 164 -0.63 -24.29 9.83
N LEU A 165 -1.47 -23.90 10.79
CA LEU A 165 -2.06 -24.82 11.77
C LEU A 165 -3.12 -25.75 11.17
N VAL A 166 -4.03 -25.23 10.35
CA VAL A 166 -5.13 -26.04 9.79
C VAL A 166 -4.70 -26.88 8.59
N GLY A 167 -3.64 -26.45 7.88
CA GLY A 167 -3.14 -27.14 6.69
C GLY A 167 -4.05 -27.00 5.46
N THR A 168 -3.74 -27.76 4.41
CA THR A 168 -4.44 -27.71 3.13
C THR A 168 -5.71 -28.56 3.10
N GLY A 169 -6.50 -28.45 2.02
CA GLY A 169 -7.70 -29.27 1.83
C GLY A 169 -8.82 -28.87 2.79
N LEU A 170 -9.18 -29.77 3.71
CA LEU A 170 -10.25 -29.50 4.68
C LEU A 170 -9.90 -28.30 5.58
N GLY A 171 -8.63 -28.13 5.96
CA GLY A 171 -8.19 -27.02 6.80
C GLY A 171 -8.42 -25.66 6.16
N GLU A 172 -7.93 -25.50 4.93
CA GLU A 172 -8.13 -24.30 4.10
C GLU A 172 -9.62 -24.02 3.82
N TYR A 173 -10.40 -25.07 3.55
CA TYR A 173 -11.85 -24.93 3.41
C TYR A 173 -12.51 -24.42 4.70
N MET A 174 -12.14 -24.96 5.86
CA MET A 174 -12.66 -24.51 7.15
C MET A 174 -12.21 -23.09 7.48
N PHE A 175 -10.97 -22.74 7.13
CA PHE A 175 -10.46 -21.37 7.23
C PHE A 175 -11.38 -20.43 6.46
N ASP A 176 -11.62 -20.69 5.16
CA ASP A 176 -12.54 -19.88 4.34
C ASP A 176 -13.92 -19.76 5.00
N LYS A 177 -14.50 -20.87 5.48
CA LYS A 177 -15.87 -20.86 6.06
C LYS A 177 -15.99 -20.03 7.35
N HIS A 178 -14.92 -19.95 8.14
CA HIS A 178 -14.87 -19.15 9.35
C HIS A 178 -14.20 -17.78 9.15
N PHE A 179 -13.68 -17.53 7.95
CA PHE A 179 -13.03 -16.28 7.62
C PHE A 179 -14.08 -15.17 7.55
N LYS A 180 -14.00 -14.26 8.52
CA LYS A 180 -14.75 -13.02 8.52
C LYS A 180 -13.77 -11.93 8.14
N SER A 181 -13.98 -11.31 6.98
CA SER A 181 -13.39 -10.00 6.77
C SER A 181 -13.99 -9.05 7.80
N SER A 182 -13.11 -8.31 8.47
CA SER A 182 -13.46 -7.34 9.50
C SER A 182 -14.32 -6.22 8.94
#